data_AF-J3EJK0-F1
#
_entry.id   AF-J3EJK0-F1
#
_cell.length_a   1.000
_cell.length_b   1.000
_cell.length_c   1.000
_cell.angle_alpha   90.00
_cell.angle_beta   90.00
_cell.angle_gamma   90.00
#
_symmetry.space_group_name_H-M   'P 1'
#
loop_
_entity.id
_entity.type
_entity.pdbx_description
1 polymer ?
#
loop_
_entity_poly.entity_id
_entity_poly.type
_entity_poly.pdbx_seq_one_letter_code
_entity_poly.pdbx_strand_id
1 'polypeptide(L)'
;MHDCLRTKWRHREQRDAAPSAAILDAQSARSSPQGGGNGYDACKKVKGHKRSLVVDTLGLLLAVGISAANWQDRAAATAAMARVADKYPRP
;
A
#
# COMPACT_ATOMS: atom_id res chain seq x y z
N MET A 1 4.28 -13.87 -5.00
CA MET A 1 5.58 -14.26 -4.42
C MET A 1 5.68 -13.93 -2.93
N HIS A 2 5.37 -12.70 -2.48
CA HIS A 2 5.50 -12.31 -1.05
C HIS A 2 4.55 -13.04 -0.07
N ASP A 3 3.47 -13.65 -0.54
CA ASP A 3 2.45 -14.23 0.36
C ASP A 3 2.93 -15.45 1.14
N CYS A 4 3.69 -16.35 0.52
CA CYS A 4 4.22 -17.51 1.22
C CYS A 4 5.17 -17.10 2.36
N LEU A 5 6.05 -16.12 2.10
CA LEU A 5 6.96 -15.58 3.11
C LEU A 5 6.21 -14.85 4.23
N ARG A 6 5.18 -14.07 3.88
CA ARG A 6 4.31 -13.41 4.86
C ARG A 6 3.63 -14.42 5.77
N THR A 7 3.02 -15.47 5.22
CA THR A 7 2.36 -16.53 6.00
C THR A 7 3.35 -17.24 6.92
N LYS A 8 4.53 -17.62 6.42
CA LYS A 8 5.59 -18.23 7.25
C LYS A 8 6.01 -17.33 8.41
N TRP A 9 6.17 -16.03 8.15
CA TRP A 9 6.53 -15.07 9.21
C TRP A 9 5.40 -14.90 10.23
N ARG A 10 4.14 -14.78 9.79
CA ARG A 10 2.99 -14.69 10.72
C ARG A 10 2.86 -15.92 11.60
N HIS A 11 3.05 -17.12 11.06
CA HIS A 11 3.07 -18.35 11.87
C HIS A 11 4.21 -18.36 12.89
N ARG A 12 5.41 -17.89 12.50
CA ARG A 12 6.55 -17.76 13.41
C ARG A 12 6.23 -16.81 14.57
N GLU A 13 5.52 -15.73 14.29
CA GLU A 13 5.04 -14.75 15.28
C GLU A 13 3.73 -15.17 15.99
N GLN A 14 3.33 -16.45 15.86
CA GLN A 14 2.12 -17.01 16.48
C GLN A 14 0.84 -16.23 16.13
N ARG A 15 0.75 -15.75 14.89
CA ARG A 15 -0.42 -15.07 14.33
C ARG A 15 -1.07 -15.90 13.23
N ASP A 16 -2.36 -15.66 13.00
CA ASP A 16 -3.07 -16.20 11.84
C ASP A 16 -2.45 -15.76 10.51
N ALA A 17 -2.55 -16.63 9.50
CA ALA A 17 -2.10 -16.34 8.14
C ALA A 17 -2.85 -15.14 7.51
N ALA A 18 -4.15 -15.03 7.83
CA ALA A 18 -4.97 -13.87 7.49
C ALA A 18 -4.69 -12.74 8.50
N PRO A 19 -4.46 -11.50 8.03
CA PRO A 19 -4.26 -10.36 8.93
C PRO A 19 -5.59 -9.96 9.58
N SER A 20 -5.56 -9.59 10.87
CA SER A 20 -6.75 -9.09 11.58
C SER A 20 -7.04 -7.62 11.29
N ALA A 21 -5.99 -6.82 11.07
CA ALA A 21 -6.07 -5.42 10.74
C ALA A 21 -5.08 -5.04 9.64
N ALA A 22 -5.39 -3.94 8.95
CA ALA A 22 -4.57 -3.34 7.91
C ALA A 22 -4.32 -1.87 8.27
N ILE A 23 -3.07 -1.44 8.12
CA ILE A 23 -2.61 -0.07 8.33
C ILE A 23 -2.21 0.47 6.97
N LEU A 24 -2.73 1.66 6.62
CA LEU A 24 -2.47 2.31 5.35
C LEU A 24 -1.70 3.60 5.56
N ASP A 25 -0.67 3.81 4.76
CA ASP A 25 0.02 5.09 4.67
C ASP A 25 0.21 5.53 3.21
N ALA A 26 0.16 6.85 2.99
CA ALA A 26 0.30 7.46 1.68
C ALA A 26 1.49 8.44 1.65
N GLN A 27 2.45 8.15 0.78
CA GLN A 27 3.65 8.96 0.63
C GLN A 27 3.82 9.44 -0.81
N SER A 28 4.12 10.72 -0.97
CA SER A 28 4.53 11.29 -2.26
C SER A 28 6.04 11.23 -2.38
N ALA A 29 6.54 10.65 -3.47
CA ALA A 29 7.97 10.49 -3.73
C ALA A 29 8.32 11.08 -5.10
N ARG A 30 9.52 11.65 -5.21
CA ARG A 30 10.03 12.11 -6.50
C ARG A 30 10.23 10.91 -7.41
N SER A 31 9.75 11.02 -8.64
CA SER A 31 9.93 10.00 -9.66
C SER A 31 11.15 10.33 -10.53
N SER A 32 11.70 9.31 -11.18
CA SER A 32 12.70 9.52 -12.22
C SER A 32 12.02 10.06 -13.49
N PRO A 33 12.78 10.72 -14.39
CA PRO A 33 12.26 11.17 -15.69
C PRO A 33 11.69 10.04 -16.55
N GLN A 34 12.10 8.79 -16.30
CA GLN A 34 11.66 7.58 -16.99
C GLN A 34 10.44 6.93 -16.33
N GLY A 35 9.96 7.46 -15.20
CA GLY A 35 8.76 6.96 -14.53
C GLY A 35 7.49 7.32 -15.30
N GLY A 36 6.49 6.42 -15.26
CA GLY A 36 5.16 6.63 -15.83
C GLY A 36 4.39 7.82 -15.21
N GLY A 37 3.06 7.88 -15.40
CA GLY A 37 2.22 9.04 -15.05
C GLY A 37 2.62 9.80 -13.78
N ASN A 38 3.11 11.02 -13.95
CA ASN A 38 3.62 11.88 -12.87
C ASN A 38 2.62 12.97 -12.49
N GLY A 39 2.55 13.32 -11.21
CA GLY A 39 1.73 14.42 -10.69
C GLY A 39 2.54 15.36 -9.81
N TYR A 40 1.95 16.47 -9.39
CA TYR A 40 2.53 17.38 -8.41
C TYR A 40 1.67 17.42 -7.15
N ASP A 41 2.24 17.00 -6.02
CA ASP A 41 1.66 17.18 -4.70
C ASP A 41 2.01 18.59 -4.20
N ALA A 42 1.04 19.49 -4.20
CA ALA A 42 1.24 20.88 -3.78
C ALA A 42 1.52 21.00 -2.27
N CYS A 43 0.96 20.11 -1.46
CA CYS A 43 1.16 20.11 -0.01
C CYS A 43 2.61 19.72 0.33
N LYS A 44 3.10 18.65 -0.29
CA LYS A 44 4.47 18.14 -0.08
C LYS A 44 5.52 18.80 -0.99
N LYS A 45 5.08 19.61 -1.97
CA LYS A 45 5.91 20.23 -3.01
C LYS A 45 6.77 19.20 -3.77
N VAL A 46 6.16 18.07 -4.11
CA VAL A 46 6.83 16.94 -4.77
C VAL A 46 6.20 16.69 -6.14
N LYS A 47 7.03 16.73 -7.18
CA LYS A 47 6.68 16.19 -8.50
C LYS A 47 7.07 14.72 -8.54
N GLY A 48 6.10 13.84 -8.74
CA GLY A 48 6.35 12.41 -8.90
C GLY A 48 5.12 11.54 -8.69
N HIS A 49 5.28 10.48 -7.92
CA HIS A 49 4.24 9.48 -7.65
C HIS A 49 3.78 9.51 -6.20
N LYS A 50 2.54 9.09 -5.98
CA LYS A 50 2.00 8.75 -4.68
C LYS A 50 2.01 7.24 -4.52
N ARG A 51 2.68 6.76 -3.49
CA ARG A 51 2.71 5.36 -3.08
C ARG A 51 1.80 5.18 -1.86
N SER A 52 0.83 4.29 -1.99
CA SER A 52 -0.05 3.85 -0.90
C SER A 52 0.38 2.46 -0.48
N LEU A 53 0.94 2.33 0.72
CA LEU A 53 1.33 1.05 1.28
C LEU A 53 0.26 0.59 2.25
N VAL A 54 -0.15 -0.66 2.11
CA VAL A 54 -1.01 -1.31 3.09
C VAL A 54 -0.23 -2.45 3.72
N VAL A 55 -0.10 -2.41 5.04
CA VAL A 55 0.62 -3.40 5.83
C VAL A 55 -0.28 -3.99 6.91
N ASP A 56 0.08 -5.15 7.44
CA ASP A 56 -0.59 -5.70 8.62
C ASP A 56 0.00 -5.19 9.93
N THR A 57 -0.50 -5.71 11.06
CA THR A 57 -0.05 -5.36 12.41
C THR A 57 1.41 -5.71 12.72
N LEU A 58 2.06 -6.55 11.90
CA LEU A 58 3.48 -6.88 12.02
C LEU A 58 4.33 -6.07 11.02
N GLY A 59 3.73 -5.14 10.28
CA GLY A 59 4.39 -4.36 9.24
C GLY A 59 4.61 -5.13 7.93
N LEU A 60 3.99 -6.30 7.76
CA LEU A 60 4.15 -7.09 6.54
C LEU A 60 3.22 -6.58 5.44
N LEU A 61 3.74 -6.51 4.22
CA LEU A 61 3.06 -5.85 3.11
C LEU A 61 1.87 -6.67 2.58
N LEU A 62 0.70 -6.03 2.54
CA LEU A 62 -0.57 -6.60 2.05
C LEU A 62 -0.89 -6.15 0.62
N ALA A 63 -0.69 -4.86 0.33
CA ALA A 63 -0.87 -4.28 -1.01
C ALA A 63 0.00 -3.03 -1.19
N VAL A 64 0.36 -2.75 -2.44
CA VAL A 64 0.96 -1.47 -2.86
C VAL A 64 0.09 -0.86 -3.95
N GLY A 65 -0.22 0.43 -3.83
CA GLY A 65 -0.77 1.28 -4.88
C GLY A 65 0.26 2.32 -5.30
N ILE A 66 0.38 2.57 -6.61
CA ILE A 66 1.16 3.66 -7.17
C ILE A 66 0.24 4.47 -8.07
N SER A 67 0.20 5.78 -7.85
CA SER A 67 -0.55 6.74 -8.65
C SER A 67 0.27 8.01 -8.85
N ALA A 68 -0.24 8.97 -9.61
CA ALA A 68 0.38 10.28 -9.76
C ALA A 68 0.33 11.05 -8.41
N ALA A 69 1.34 11.87 -8.09
CA ALA A 69 1.43 12.54 -6.79
C ALA A 69 0.27 13.50 -6.47
N ASN A 70 -0.45 13.98 -7.49
CA ASN A 70 -1.62 14.85 -7.36
C ASN A 70 -2.93 14.10 -7.03
N TRP A 71 -2.92 12.76 -6.98
CA TRP A 71 -4.09 12.01 -6.55
C TRP A 71 -4.43 12.28 -5.09
N GLN A 72 -5.72 12.42 -4.78
CA GLN A 72 -6.20 12.56 -3.41
C GLN A 72 -5.94 11.29 -2.61
N ASP A 73 -5.52 11.43 -1.35
CA ASP A 73 -5.20 10.30 -0.49
C ASP A 73 -6.39 9.36 -0.31
N ARG A 74 -7.61 9.90 -0.21
CA ARG A 74 -8.83 9.09 -0.11
C ARG A 74 -9.01 8.15 -1.32
N ALA A 75 -8.83 8.66 -2.53
CA ALA A 75 -9.00 7.86 -3.74
C ALA A 75 -7.90 6.79 -3.86
N ALA A 76 -6.66 7.16 -3.58
CA ALA A 76 -5.53 6.24 -3.57
C ALA A 76 -5.69 5.16 -2.49
N ALA A 77 -6.17 5.55 -1.30
CA ALA A 77 -6.45 4.65 -0.19
C ALA A 77 -7.55 3.64 -0.52
N THR A 78 -8.68 4.10 -1.07
CA THR A 78 -9.77 3.21 -1.50
C THR A 78 -9.29 2.19 -2.53
N ALA A 79 -8.52 2.62 -3.53
CA ALA A 79 -7.99 1.71 -4.55
C ALA A 79 -7.00 0.68 -3.97
N ALA A 80 -6.16 1.08 -3.01
CA ALA A 80 -5.23 0.16 -2.35
C ALA A 80 -5.97 -0.82 -1.41
N MET A 81 -6.96 -0.34 -0.66
CA MET A 81 -7.75 -1.17 0.26
C MET A 81 -8.65 -2.17 -0.46
N ALA A 82 -9.18 -1.84 -1.64
CA ALA A 82 -9.94 -2.79 -2.46
C ALA A 82 -9.15 -4.08 -2.74
N ARG A 83 -7.86 -3.95 -3.08
CA ARG A 83 -6.97 -5.10 -3.29
C ARG A 83 -6.78 -5.97 -2.04
N VAL A 84 -6.84 -5.35 -0.85
CA VAL A 84 -6.75 -6.07 0.42
C VAL A 84 -8.07 -6.78 0.72
N ALA A 85 -9.21 -6.13 0.46
CA ALA A 85 -10.54 -6.71 0.64
C ALA A 85 -10.77 -7.93 -0.27
N ASP A 86 -10.37 -7.84 -1.54
CA ASP A 86 -10.46 -8.96 -2.49
C ASP A 86 -9.62 -10.17 -2.06
N LYS A 87 -8.48 -9.90 -1.40
CA LYS A 87 -7.53 -10.92 -0.98
C LYS A 87 -7.86 -11.54 0.38
N TYR A 88 -8.44 -10.76 1.27
CA TYR A 88 -8.86 -11.19 2.61
C TYR A 88 -10.32 -10.82 2.84
N PRO A 89 -11.26 -11.47 2.12
CA PRO A 89 -12.68 -11.24 2.33
C PRO A 89 -13.02 -11.56 3.78
N ARG A 90 -13.66 -10.61 4.48
CA ARG A 90 -14.22 -10.90 5.80
C ARG A 90 -15.58 -11.59 5.61
N PRO A 91 -15.89 -12.60 6.44
CA PRO A 91 -17.21 -13.22 6.47
C PRO A 91 -18.30 -12.22 6.88
#